data_AF-A0A348SDV9-F1
#
_entry.id   AF-A0A348SDV9-F1
#
_cell.length_a   1.000
_cell.length_b   1.000
_cell.length_c   1.000
_cell.angle_alpha   90.00
_cell.angle_beta   90.00
_cell.angle_gamma   90.00
#
_symmetry.space_group_name_H-M   'P 1'
#
loop_
_entity.id
_entity.type
_entity.pdbx_description
1 polymer ?
#
loop_
_entity_poly.entity_id
_entity_poly.type
_entity_poly.pdbx_seq_one_letter_code
_entity_poly.pdbx_strand_id
1 'polypeptide(L)'
;MRIEFIAQAGVKIHTAHGSILCDPWFNPAYYAGWFPYPRNDGLDHAALGATDYLYISHLHRDHFDPEWLARWCNKDATVILPAYPLPELREALVGLGFHSFVETASGVPVHHRGLTIVVEALTAPTDGPIGDSALLVDDGRERVLNLNDSRPIDPDRLLVQGAIDICLLQFSGAIWYPMVYELPERAKQAFAKKKRAAQFARAARYVEIIGPRVVIPSAGPPCFLDEDLFRWNDVSNADDSIFPDQRLMVEHLERAGQAAVLMLPGSSGEFDSSGRFSVEHLHGEASVQDVFADKEAYLRTYAKEVAPRIAAEKASWVGPRTDLVSELKAWFEPLMALGPRVCDGIGAAVRIETDDESVLLDFPEREVRADDGREVDFRFTIPRLLLDHLIRTRTDDWVNSLFLSLRFSAWRRGAYNDYIYTWFKCLSVPRIQYAEGFYAENGPTEGTFEVGGWQVQRRCPHMKADLTRFGTEDGETFTCSIHGWQWDLATGR
;
A
#
# COMPACT_ATOMS: atom_id res chain seq x y z
N MET A 1 -14.30 -8.29 -22.24
CA MET A 1 -13.08 -8.14 -21.42
C MET A 1 -12.86 -9.42 -20.61
N ARG A 2 -11.61 -9.84 -20.43
CA ARG A 2 -11.24 -11.00 -19.61
C ARG A 2 -10.11 -10.62 -18.65
N ILE A 3 -10.25 -10.97 -17.39
CA ILE A 3 -9.27 -10.73 -16.33
C ILE A 3 -8.49 -12.00 -16.08
N GLU A 4 -7.17 -11.96 -16.20
CA GLU A 4 -6.26 -13.04 -15.79
C GLU A 4 -5.54 -12.61 -14.51
N PHE A 5 -5.71 -13.35 -13.42
CA PHE A 5 -5.21 -12.98 -12.10
C PHE A 5 -3.81 -13.53 -11.86
N ILE A 6 -2.88 -12.70 -11.41
CA ILE A 6 -1.49 -13.10 -11.15
C ILE A 6 -1.32 -13.42 -9.66
N ALA A 7 -1.46 -12.44 -8.79
CA ALA A 7 -1.52 -12.50 -7.32
C ALA A 7 -1.56 -11.07 -6.78
N GLN A 8 -2.01 -10.86 -5.53
CA GLN A 8 -2.06 -9.52 -4.91
C GLN A 8 -2.86 -8.56 -5.83
N ALA A 9 -2.25 -7.51 -6.39
CA ALA A 9 -2.82 -6.51 -7.29
C ALA A 9 -2.48 -6.83 -8.76
N GLY A 10 -1.58 -7.79 -8.97
CA GLY A 10 -1.15 -8.24 -10.27
C GLY A 10 -2.30 -8.85 -11.06
N VAL A 11 -2.65 -8.23 -12.18
CA VAL A 11 -3.63 -8.75 -13.14
C VAL A 11 -3.22 -8.43 -14.57
N LYS A 12 -3.63 -9.28 -15.51
CA LYS A 12 -3.60 -8.97 -16.94
C LYS A 12 -5.02 -8.82 -17.45
N ILE A 13 -5.34 -7.65 -17.95
CA ILE A 13 -6.65 -7.28 -18.50
C ILE A 13 -6.60 -7.47 -20.00
N HIS A 14 -7.37 -8.41 -20.52
CA HIS A 14 -7.53 -8.65 -21.95
C HIS A 14 -8.77 -7.90 -22.45
N THR A 15 -8.58 -7.00 -23.41
CA THR A 15 -9.63 -6.15 -23.99
C THR A 15 -9.81 -6.45 -25.47
N ALA A 16 -10.83 -5.87 -26.10
CA ALA A 16 -10.97 -5.89 -27.56
C ALA A 16 -9.83 -5.16 -28.31
N HIS A 17 -9.03 -4.36 -27.60
CA HIS A 17 -8.03 -3.45 -28.16
C HIS A 17 -6.59 -3.76 -27.71
N GLY A 18 -6.37 -4.93 -27.12
CA GLY A 18 -5.07 -5.37 -26.62
C GLY A 18 -5.11 -5.79 -25.14
N SER A 19 -3.94 -6.00 -24.58
CA SER A 19 -3.74 -6.46 -23.20
C SER A 19 -3.03 -5.42 -22.34
N ILE A 20 -3.45 -5.30 -21.08
CA ILE A 20 -2.87 -4.40 -20.10
C ILE A 20 -2.38 -5.24 -18.92
N LEU A 21 -1.07 -5.24 -18.69
CA LEU A 21 -0.47 -5.84 -17.51
C LEU A 21 -0.43 -4.79 -16.39
N CYS A 22 -1.06 -5.08 -15.26
CA CYS A 22 -1.13 -4.22 -14.08
C CYS A 22 -0.31 -4.84 -12.95
N ASP A 23 0.56 -4.06 -12.31
CA ASP A 23 1.26 -4.36 -11.04
C ASP A 23 1.82 -5.80 -10.91
N PRO A 24 2.62 -6.31 -11.87
CA PRO A 24 3.14 -7.67 -11.79
C PRO A 24 4.19 -7.81 -10.66
N TRP A 25 3.93 -8.70 -9.70
CA TRP A 25 4.82 -8.96 -8.57
C TRP A 25 5.09 -10.46 -8.36
N PHE A 26 6.36 -10.88 -8.39
CA PHE A 26 6.78 -12.29 -8.31
C PHE A 26 7.93 -12.55 -7.34
N ASN A 27 8.77 -11.55 -7.09
CA ASN A 27 9.96 -11.62 -6.25
C ASN A 27 9.66 -11.14 -4.82
N PRO A 28 10.39 -11.58 -3.79
CA PRO A 28 10.17 -11.11 -2.43
C PRO A 28 10.30 -9.60 -2.34
N ALA A 29 9.44 -8.98 -1.54
CA ALA A 29 9.48 -7.56 -1.24
C ALA A 29 9.94 -7.32 0.21
N TYR A 30 10.40 -6.09 0.46
CA TYR A 30 10.69 -5.57 1.81
C TYR A 30 11.64 -6.45 2.62
N TYR A 31 12.87 -6.64 2.14
CA TYR A 31 13.88 -7.44 2.83
C TYR A 31 13.40 -8.89 3.08
N ALA A 32 12.81 -9.50 2.05
CA ALA A 32 12.13 -10.79 2.11
C ALA A 32 11.14 -10.90 3.27
N GLY A 33 10.46 -9.80 3.59
CA GLY A 33 9.34 -9.79 4.52
C GLY A 33 8.09 -10.36 3.88
N TRP A 34 7.83 -9.99 2.62
CA TRP A 34 6.58 -10.29 1.92
C TRP A 34 6.84 -11.14 0.67
N PHE A 35 5.93 -12.08 0.42
CA PHE A 35 5.89 -12.92 -0.76
C PHE A 35 4.48 -12.91 -1.38
N PRO A 36 4.35 -13.10 -2.70
CA PRO A 36 3.04 -13.24 -3.35
C PRO A 36 2.21 -14.34 -2.69
N TYR A 37 0.93 -14.04 -2.43
CA TYR A 37 -0.01 -15.01 -1.88
C TYR A 37 -1.36 -14.98 -2.61
N PRO A 38 -1.88 -16.14 -3.03
CA PRO A 38 -1.17 -17.42 -3.16
C PRO A 38 0.03 -17.33 -4.12
N ARG A 39 0.84 -18.39 -4.17
CA ARG A 39 2.09 -18.38 -4.94
C ARG A 39 1.77 -18.32 -6.44
N ASN A 40 2.57 -17.56 -7.17
CA ASN A 40 2.36 -17.29 -8.60
C ASN A 40 3.60 -17.63 -9.45
N ASP A 41 4.62 -18.24 -8.84
CA ASP A 41 5.89 -18.58 -9.48
C ASP A 41 5.79 -19.68 -10.54
N GLY A 42 4.67 -20.41 -10.57
CA GLY A 42 4.37 -21.41 -11.61
C GLY A 42 3.70 -20.86 -12.87
N LEU A 43 3.35 -19.56 -12.91
CA LEU A 43 2.68 -18.96 -14.07
C LEU A 43 3.63 -18.79 -15.27
N ASP A 44 3.07 -18.76 -16.48
CA ASP A 44 3.83 -18.50 -17.71
C ASP A 44 4.25 -17.03 -17.78
N HIS A 45 5.44 -16.73 -17.25
CA HIS A 45 5.98 -15.37 -17.22
C HIS A 45 6.16 -14.77 -18.62
N ALA A 46 6.49 -15.58 -19.63
CA ALA A 46 6.67 -15.09 -20.99
C ALA A 46 5.33 -14.67 -21.60
N ALA A 47 4.28 -15.48 -21.42
CA ALA A 47 2.93 -15.15 -21.85
C ALA A 47 2.38 -13.91 -21.13
N LEU A 48 2.63 -13.77 -19.82
CA LEU A 48 2.24 -12.59 -19.06
C LEU A 48 2.95 -11.33 -19.57
N GLY A 49 4.28 -11.40 -19.72
CA GLY A 49 5.12 -10.29 -20.16
C GLY A 49 4.90 -9.85 -21.62
N ALA A 50 4.35 -10.72 -22.47
CA ALA A 50 3.89 -10.38 -23.82
C ALA A 50 2.58 -9.57 -23.75
N THR A 51 2.70 -8.27 -23.48
CA THR A 51 1.57 -7.33 -23.29
C THR A 51 1.70 -6.12 -24.21
N ASP A 52 0.57 -5.47 -24.50
CA ASP A 52 0.50 -4.26 -25.32
C ASP A 52 0.67 -2.99 -24.48
N TYR A 53 0.15 -3.03 -23.25
CA TYR A 53 0.24 -1.97 -22.26
C TYR A 53 0.80 -2.48 -20.94
N LEU A 54 1.51 -1.59 -20.24
CA LEU A 54 1.92 -1.76 -18.86
C LEU A 54 1.30 -0.63 -18.03
N TYR A 55 0.75 -0.98 -16.88
CA TYR A 55 0.34 -0.03 -15.86
C TYR A 55 0.99 -0.44 -14.54
N ILE A 56 1.71 0.49 -13.93
CA ILE A 56 2.21 0.36 -12.57
C ILE A 56 1.53 1.44 -11.75
N SER A 57 0.73 1.04 -10.77
CA SER A 57 0.00 1.98 -9.93
C SER A 57 0.97 2.85 -9.16
N HIS A 58 1.97 2.29 -8.46
CA HIS A 58 2.99 3.03 -7.72
C HIS A 58 4.24 2.19 -7.44
N LEU A 59 5.26 2.80 -6.82
CA LEU A 59 6.59 2.20 -6.61
C LEU A 59 6.71 1.29 -5.37
N HIS A 60 5.61 0.94 -4.71
CA HIS A 60 5.68 -0.08 -3.66
C HIS A 60 6.13 -1.41 -4.24
N ARG A 61 7.00 -2.13 -3.52
CA ARG A 61 7.67 -3.34 -4.05
C ARG A 61 6.73 -4.53 -4.29
N ASP A 62 5.54 -4.53 -3.71
CA ASP A 62 4.49 -5.51 -4.00
C ASP A 62 3.58 -5.13 -5.19
N HIS A 63 3.81 -3.97 -5.82
CA HIS A 63 3.21 -3.54 -7.09
C HIS A 63 4.26 -3.37 -8.21
N PHE A 64 5.49 -3.02 -7.83
CA PHE A 64 6.61 -2.75 -8.74
C PHE A 64 7.78 -3.72 -8.48
N ASP A 65 7.84 -4.76 -9.30
CA ASP A 65 8.92 -5.75 -9.31
C ASP A 65 9.91 -5.47 -10.45
N PRO A 66 11.00 -4.71 -10.21
CA PRO A 66 11.94 -4.33 -11.27
C PRO A 66 12.69 -5.53 -11.85
N GLU A 67 12.96 -6.57 -11.06
CA GLU A 67 13.67 -7.76 -11.52
C GLU A 67 12.80 -8.52 -12.52
N TRP A 68 11.52 -8.75 -12.18
CA TRP A 68 10.59 -9.42 -13.07
C TRP A 68 10.32 -8.59 -14.33
N LEU A 69 10.05 -7.29 -14.15
CA LEU A 69 9.81 -6.37 -15.26
C LEU A 69 10.99 -6.35 -16.22
N ALA A 70 12.24 -6.21 -15.74
CA ALA A 70 13.45 -6.21 -16.57
C ALA A 70 13.55 -7.47 -17.43
N ARG A 71 13.26 -8.63 -16.84
CA ARG A 71 13.49 -9.94 -17.45
C ARG A 71 12.40 -10.36 -18.42
N TRP A 72 11.13 -10.09 -18.09
CA TRP A 72 10.00 -10.73 -18.77
C TRP A 72 9.08 -9.76 -19.50
N CYS A 73 8.93 -8.52 -19.04
CA CYS A 73 7.97 -7.60 -19.63
C CYS A 73 8.48 -7.01 -20.95
N ASN A 74 7.64 -7.08 -21.98
CA ASN A 74 7.87 -6.49 -23.30
C ASN A 74 8.20 -4.99 -23.18
N LYS A 75 9.38 -4.57 -23.69
CA LYS A 75 9.82 -3.16 -23.63
C LYS A 75 9.13 -2.26 -24.63
N ASP A 76 8.46 -2.83 -25.63
CA ASP A 76 7.64 -2.10 -26.59
C ASP A 76 6.20 -1.88 -26.08
N ALA A 77 5.84 -2.43 -24.91
CA ALA A 77 4.57 -2.13 -24.27
C ALA A 77 4.46 -0.63 -23.99
N THR A 78 3.28 -0.05 -24.28
CA THR A 78 3.00 1.35 -23.99
C THR A 78 2.63 1.49 -22.51
N VAL A 79 3.43 2.25 -21.77
CA VAL A 79 3.20 2.50 -20.34
C VAL A 79 2.06 3.50 -20.17
N ILE A 80 1.02 3.13 -19.42
CA ILE A 80 0.01 4.06 -18.91
C ILE A 80 0.60 4.71 -17.66
N LEU A 81 1.00 5.98 -17.76
CA LEU A 81 1.77 6.65 -16.72
C LEU A 81 0.86 7.52 -15.83
N PRO A 82 0.73 7.24 -14.53
CA PRO A 82 0.07 8.12 -13.58
C PRO A 82 0.71 9.52 -13.50
N ALA A 83 -0.13 10.52 -13.28
CA ALA A 83 0.27 11.94 -13.18
C ALA A 83 0.88 12.28 -11.80
N TYR A 84 2.00 11.66 -11.44
CA TYR A 84 2.69 11.94 -10.18
C TYR A 84 3.53 13.22 -10.23
N PRO A 85 3.66 13.94 -9.10
CA PRO A 85 4.41 15.19 -9.03
C PRO A 85 5.93 14.99 -9.18
N LEU A 86 6.44 13.84 -8.73
CA LEU A 86 7.83 13.44 -8.90
C LEU A 86 7.97 12.46 -10.07
N PRO A 87 9.03 12.57 -10.89
CA PRO A 87 9.19 11.75 -12.09
C PRO A 87 9.70 10.32 -11.80
N GLU A 88 9.82 9.93 -10.52
CA GLU A 88 10.50 8.70 -10.10
C GLU A 88 9.95 7.44 -10.75
N LEU A 89 8.62 7.31 -10.89
CA LEU A 89 8.02 6.15 -11.57
C LEU A 89 8.44 6.10 -13.04
N ARG A 90 8.44 7.24 -13.73
CA ARG A 90 8.88 7.35 -15.13
C ARG A 90 10.36 7.02 -15.24
N GLU A 91 11.19 7.57 -14.37
CA GLU A 91 12.64 7.33 -14.36
C GLU A 91 12.97 5.85 -14.09
N ALA A 92 12.27 5.22 -13.14
CA ALA A 92 12.42 3.80 -12.86
C ALA A 92 12.06 2.94 -14.08
N LEU A 93 10.94 3.23 -14.75
CA LEU A 93 10.51 2.48 -15.94
C LEU A 93 11.43 2.73 -17.15
N VAL A 94 11.86 3.97 -17.38
CA VAL A 94 12.87 4.28 -18.42
C VAL A 94 14.19 3.55 -18.13
N GLY A 95 14.61 3.49 -16.86
CA GLY A 95 15.80 2.74 -16.43
C GLY A 95 15.70 1.23 -16.70
N LEU A 96 14.49 0.68 -16.75
CA LEU A 96 14.21 -0.70 -17.14
C LEU A 96 14.08 -0.89 -18.66
N GLY A 97 14.20 0.17 -19.46
CA GLY A 97 14.17 0.14 -20.92
C GLY A 97 12.81 0.43 -21.57
N PHE A 98 11.78 0.79 -20.80
CA PHE A 98 10.49 1.22 -21.37
C PHE A 98 10.63 2.59 -22.05
N HIS A 99 10.06 2.72 -23.26
CA HIS A 99 10.30 3.90 -24.11
C HIS A 99 9.03 4.53 -24.69
N SER A 100 7.87 3.89 -24.53
CA SER A 100 6.57 4.39 -25.01
C SER A 100 5.63 4.66 -23.84
N PHE A 101 5.01 5.85 -23.81
CA PHE A 101 4.18 6.31 -22.69
C PHE A 101 2.89 6.97 -23.18
N VAL A 102 1.79 6.67 -22.50
CA VAL A 102 0.57 7.48 -22.48
C VAL A 102 0.61 8.28 -21.19
N GLU A 103 0.85 9.58 -21.32
CA GLU A 103 0.79 10.50 -20.19
C GLU A 103 -0.68 10.79 -19.84
N THR A 104 -1.02 10.66 -18.56
CA THR A 104 -2.38 10.90 -18.06
C THR A 104 -2.45 12.20 -17.28
N ALA A 105 -3.66 12.69 -17.04
CA ALA A 105 -3.94 13.69 -16.02
C ALA A 105 -4.96 13.08 -15.04
N SER A 106 -4.79 13.36 -13.74
CA SER A 106 -5.58 12.71 -12.68
C SER A 106 -7.09 12.93 -12.90
N GLY A 107 -7.83 11.84 -13.07
CA GLY A 107 -9.28 11.82 -13.28
C GLY A 107 -9.74 12.32 -14.65
N VAL A 108 -8.84 12.48 -15.62
CA VAL A 108 -9.16 12.94 -16.98
C VAL A 108 -9.10 11.75 -17.96
N PRO A 109 -10.15 11.51 -18.77
CA PRO A 109 -10.14 10.43 -19.74
C PRO A 109 -9.17 10.69 -20.89
N VAL A 110 -8.41 9.66 -21.24
CA VAL A 110 -7.52 9.58 -22.39
C VAL A 110 -8.04 8.50 -23.33
N HIS A 111 -8.36 8.88 -24.58
CA HIS A 111 -8.73 7.92 -25.62
C HIS A 111 -7.50 7.46 -26.39
N HIS A 112 -7.24 6.16 -26.39
CA HIS A 112 -6.04 5.60 -27.01
C HIS A 112 -6.31 4.22 -27.62
N ARG A 113 -6.12 4.09 -28.94
CA ARG A 113 -6.30 2.84 -29.72
C ARG A 113 -7.62 2.09 -29.46
N GLY A 114 -8.70 2.82 -29.18
CA GLY A 114 -10.03 2.24 -28.91
C GLY A 114 -10.37 2.08 -27.43
N LEU A 115 -9.39 2.24 -26.53
CA LEU A 115 -9.61 2.29 -25.09
C LEU A 115 -9.93 3.70 -24.63
N THR A 116 -10.81 3.83 -23.63
CA THR A 116 -10.84 4.99 -22.75
C THR A 116 -10.15 4.63 -21.45
N ILE A 117 -9.10 5.38 -21.11
CA ILE A 117 -8.25 5.15 -19.94
C ILE A 117 -8.41 6.36 -19.02
N VAL A 118 -8.70 6.12 -17.75
CA VAL A 118 -8.67 7.15 -16.70
C VAL A 118 -7.77 6.67 -15.58
N VAL A 119 -6.84 7.51 -15.16
CA VAL A 119 -6.02 7.26 -13.97
C VAL A 119 -6.35 8.32 -12.94
N GLU A 120 -6.80 7.91 -11.75
CA GLU A 120 -6.98 8.81 -10.60
C GLU A 120 -5.75 8.67 -9.72
N ALA A 121 -4.86 9.66 -9.77
CA ALA A 121 -3.63 9.69 -8.98
C ALA A 121 -3.85 10.41 -7.65
N LEU A 122 -3.49 9.74 -6.56
CA LEU A 122 -3.40 10.26 -5.20
C LEU A 122 -1.97 10.71 -4.95
N THR A 123 -1.82 11.95 -4.51
CA THR A 123 -0.51 12.61 -4.46
C THR A 123 -0.16 13.17 -3.10
N ALA A 124 -1.00 13.03 -2.07
CA ALA A 124 -0.61 13.59 -0.78
C ALA A 124 0.67 12.90 -0.26
N PRO A 125 1.59 13.63 0.41
CA PRO A 125 2.80 13.03 1.00
C PRO A 125 2.49 11.89 1.97
N THR A 126 1.29 11.90 2.56
CA THR A 126 0.78 10.84 3.41
C THR A 126 0.46 9.56 2.64
N ASP A 127 -0.02 9.66 1.41
CA ASP A 127 -0.19 8.51 0.49
C ASP A 127 1.21 8.03 0.05
N GLY A 128 2.09 9.00 -0.23
CA GLY A 128 3.54 8.84 -0.39
C GLY A 128 4.06 9.76 -1.47
N PRO A 129 5.34 10.17 -1.44
CA PRO A 129 5.93 10.98 -2.52
C PRO A 129 5.93 10.24 -3.86
N ILE A 130 5.88 8.91 -3.82
CA ILE A 130 5.73 8.01 -4.97
C ILE A 130 4.28 7.86 -5.48
N GLY A 131 3.32 8.46 -4.78
CA GLY A 131 1.88 8.43 -5.07
C GLY A 131 1.22 7.05 -4.97
N ASP A 132 -0.07 7.02 -5.25
CA ASP A 132 -0.89 5.82 -5.46
C ASP A 132 -1.96 6.12 -6.52
N SER A 133 -2.48 5.12 -7.24
CA SER A 133 -3.49 5.38 -8.27
C SER A 133 -4.45 4.24 -8.55
N ALA A 134 -5.67 4.64 -8.94
CA ALA A 134 -6.66 3.77 -9.56
C ALA A 134 -6.58 3.86 -11.09
N LEU A 135 -6.91 2.77 -11.76
CA LEU A 135 -7.05 2.67 -13.21
C LEU A 135 -8.48 2.28 -13.58
N LEU A 136 -9.14 3.10 -14.40
CA LEU A 136 -10.37 2.73 -15.11
C LEU A 136 -10.05 2.50 -16.59
N VAL A 137 -10.53 1.37 -17.11
CA VAL A 137 -10.43 1.02 -18.54
C VAL A 137 -11.82 0.69 -19.07
N ASP A 138 -12.20 1.35 -20.15
CA ASP A 138 -13.40 1.06 -20.95
C ASP A 138 -12.95 0.59 -22.34
N ASP A 139 -13.32 -0.62 -22.73
CA ASP A 139 -13.04 -1.19 -24.06
C ASP A 139 -14.19 -1.03 -25.06
N GLY A 140 -15.19 -0.21 -24.72
CA GLY A 140 -16.40 0.01 -25.50
C GLY A 140 -17.51 -1.02 -25.25
N ARG A 141 -17.21 -2.13 -24.56
CA ARG A 141 -18.18 -3.15 -24.16
C ARG A 141 -18.31 -3.27 -22.65
N GLU A 142 -17.18 -3.32 -21.94
CA GLU A 142 -17.11 -3.50 -20.49
C GLU A 142 -16.15 -2.48 -19.86
N ARG A 143 -16.44 -2.09 -18.62
CA ARG A 143 -15.60 -1.22 -17.80
C ARG A 143 -15.04 -1.95 -16.60
N VAL A 144 -13.72 -1.89 -16.47
CA VAL A 144 -13.02 -2.36 -15.28
C VAL A 144 -12.46 -1.16 -14.52
N LEU A 145 -12.72 -1.15 -13.21
CA LEU A 145 -12.08 -0.24 -12.27
C LEU A 145 -11.14 -1.05 -11.37
N ASN A 146 -9.84 -0.87 -11.57
CA ASN A 146 -8.82 -1.37 -10.67
C ASN A 146 -8.44 -0.30 -9.65
N LEU A 147 -8.86 -0.48 -8.39
CA LEU A 147 -8.54 0.48 -7.33
C LEU A 147 -7.10 0.34 -6.82
N ASN A 148 -6.46 -0.83 -7.00
CA ASN A 148 -5.21 -1.17 -6.31
C ASN A 148 -5.29 -0.82 -4.81
N ASP A 149 -4.29 -0.11 -4.30
CA ASP A 149 -4.22 0.41 -2.93
C ASP A 149 -4.94 1.74 -2.73
N SER A 150 -5.30 2.39 -3.85
CA SER A 150 -5.80 3.74 -3.85
C SER A 150 -7.18 3.83 -3.19
N ARG A 151 -7.39 4.95 -2.51
CA ARG A 151 -8.65 5.29 -1.85
C ARG A 151 -9.15 6.63 -2.37
N PRO A 152 -9.67 6.68 -3.61
CA PRO A 152 -10.23 7.91 -4.17
C PRO A 152 -11.27 8.50 -3.21
N ILE A 153 -11.05 9.76 -2.85
CA ILE A 153 -11.96 10.53 -1.98
C ILE A 153 -13.21 11.02 -2.71
N ASP A 154 -13.16 11.04 -4.04
CA ASP A 154 -14.26 11.45 -4.91
C ASP A 154 -14.44 10.43 -6.05
N PRO A 155 -15.01 9.24 -5.75
CA PRO A 155 -15.23 8.20 -6.76
C PRO A 155 -16.07 8.66 -7.95
N ASP A 156 -16.89 9.71 -7.79
CA ASP A 156 -17.74 10.25 -8.87
C ASP A 156 -16.92 10.71 -10.08
N ARG A 157 -15.65 11.12 -9.87
CA ARG A 157 -14.71 11.46 -10.95
C ARG A 157 -14.41 10.26 -11.86
N LEU A 158 -14.46 9.05 -11.33
CA LEU A 158 -14.32 7.80 -12.06
C LEU A 158 -15.68 7.35 -12.61
N LEU A 159 -16.74 7.45 -11.81
CA LEU A 159 -18.08 6.95 -12.17
C LEU A 159 -18.79 7.78 -13.23
N VAL A 160 -18.37 9.04 -13.48
CA VAL A 160 -18.88 9.86 -14.60
C VAL A 160 -18.65 9.19 -15.96
N GLN A 161 -17.73 8.22 -16.06
CA GLN A 161 -17.48 7.45 -17.28
C GLN A 161 -18.57 6.40 -17.57
N GLY A 162 -19.44 6.11 -16.60
CA GLY A 162 -20.53 5.15 -16.73
C GLY A 162 -20.47 4.02 -15.71
N ALA A 163 -21.43 3.10 -15.81
CA ALA A 163 -21.52 1.94 -14.92
C ALA A 163 -20.27 1.05 -15.03
N ILE A 164 -19.79 0.58 -13.88
CA ILE A 164 -18.63 -0.30 -13.77
C ILE A 164 -19.09 -1.75 -13.82
N ASP A 165 -18.46 -2.56 -14.68
CA ASP A 165 -18.78 -3.98 -14.77
C ASP A 165 -17.95 -4.79 -13.78
N ILE A 166 -16.64 -4.51 -13.70
CA ILE A 166 -15.69 -5.25 -12.88
C ILE A 166 -14.97 -4.28 -11.95
N CYS A 167 -14.95 -4.55 -10.65
CA CYS A 167 -14.17 -3.78 -9.69
C CYS A 167 -13.13 -4.67 -9.00
N LEU A 168 -11.85 -4.31 -9.11
CA LEU A 168 -10.77 -4.91 -8.32
C LEU A 168 -10.55 -4.06 -7.07
N LEU A 169 -10.57 -4.69 -5.91
CA LEU A 169 -10.75 -4.02 -4.63
C LEU A 169 -9.79 -4.54 -3.54
N GLN A 170 -8.99 -3.64 -2.97
CA GLN A 170 -8.23 -3.92 -1.75
C GLN A 170 -9.14 -4.18 -0.55
N PHE A 171 -8.86 -5.27 0.17
CA PHE A 171 -9.62 -5.67 1.37
C PHE A 171 -8.73 -6.03 2.57
N SER A 172 -7.45 -6.31 2.33
CA SER A 172 -6.47 -6.71 3.35
C SER A 172 -5.64 -5.51 3.84
N GLY A 173 -4.95 -5.68 4.98
CA GLY A 173 -3.91 -4.76 5.41
C GLY A 173 -2.64 -4.84 4.59
N ALA A 174 -2.05 -3.67 4.35
CA ALA A 174 -0.71 -3.47 3.83
C ALA A 174 0.05 -2.49 4.74
N ILE A 175 0.24 -2.87 6.01
CA ILE A 175 0.73 -1.98 7.09
C ILE A 175 1.18 -2.77 8.31
N TRP A 176 2.05 -2.20 9.15
CA TRP A 176 2.65 -2.86 10.32
C TRP A 176 1.87 -2.72 11.64
N TYR A 177 0.96 -1.74 11.76
CA TYR A 177 0.16 -1.54 12.98
C TYR A 177 -1.00 -2.55 13.07
N PRO A 178 -1.25 -3.20 14.22
CA PRO A 178 -0.60 -2.99 15.53
C PRO A 178 0.58 -3.95 15.83
N MET A 179 0.90 -4.85 14.91
CA MET A 179 1.74 -6.04 15.13
C MET A 179 3.12 -5.72 15.67
N VAL A 180 3.80 -4.75 15.04
CA VAL A 180 5.17 -4.35 15.40
C VAL A 180 5.23 -3.40 16.60
N TYR A 181 4.08 -2.90 17.05
CA TYR A 181 4.06 -1.96 18.17
C TYR A 181 4.24 -2.69 19.50
N GLU A 182 4.99 -2.10 20.41
CA GLU A 182 5.15 -2.58 21.77
C GLU A 182 3.91 -2.23 22.59
N LEU A 183 2.96 -3.16 22.58
CA LEU A 183 1.66 -3.06 23.24
C LEU A 183 1.37 -4.37 23.99
N PRO A 184 0.57 -4.33 25.07
CA PRO A 184 0.04 -5.54 25.68
C PRO A 184 -0.69 -6.40 24.64
N GLU A 185 -0.53 -7.72 24.69
CA GLU A 185 -1.06 -8.63 23.67
C GLU A 185 -2.56 -8.47 23.43
N ARG A 186 -3.35 -8.35 24.50
CA ARG A 186 -4.79 -8.10 24.41
C ARG A 186 -5.13 -6.80 23.65
N ALA A 187 -4.31 -5.77 23.78
CA ALA A 187 -4.49 -4.53 23.05
C ALA A 187 -4.17 -4.70 21.56
N LYS A 188 -3.11 -5.45 21.22
CA LYS A 188 -2.79 -5.80 19.82
C LYS A 188 -3.96 -6.53 19.16
N GLN A 189 -4.50 -7.55 19.81
CA GLN A 189 -5.65 -8.32 19.32
C GLN A 189 -6.88 -7.43 19.10
N ALA A 190 -7.22 -6.60 20.10
CA ALA A 190 -8.36 -5.68 19.99
C ALA A 190 -8.19 -4.66 18.84
N PHE A 191 -7.00 -4.08 18.69
CA PHE A 191 -6.72 -3.14 17.60
C PHE A 191 -6.70 -3.81 16.23
N ALA A 192 -6.18 -5.02 16.13
CA ALA A 192 -6.17 -5.79 14.90
C ALA A 192 -7.59 -6.15 14.46
N LYS A 193 -8.44 -6.60 15.39
CA LYS A 193 -9.87 -6.84 15.15
C LYS A 193 -10.61 -5.59 14.69
N LYS A 194 -10.41 -4.46 15.37
CA LYS A 194 -11.00 -3.16 14.97
C LYS A 194 -10.55 -2.78 13.55
N LYS A 195 -9.27 -2.98 13.24
CA LYS A 195 -8.69 -2.62 11.94
C LYS A 195 -9.22 -3.51 10.81
N ARG A 196 -9.27 -4.82 11.02
CA ARG A 196 -9.87 -5.77 10.07
C ARG A 196 -11.32 -5.40 9.77
N ALA A 197 -12.12 -5.15 10.81
CA ALA A 197 -13.51 -4.73 10.64
C ALA A 197 -13.63 -3.41 9.85
N ALA A 198 -12.79 -2.41 10.16
CA ALA A 198 -12.77 -1.14 9.45
C ALA A 198 -12.36 -1.29 7.97
N GLN A 199 -11.45 -2.21 7.65
CA GLN A 199 -11.07 -2.52 6.26
C GLN A 199 -12.22 -3.12 5.48
N PHE A 200 -12.90 -4.13 6.04
CA PHE A 200 -14.05 -4.76 5.40
C PHE A 200 -15.19 -3.76 5.20
N ALA A 201 -15.50 -2.96 6.23
CA ALA A 201 -16.51 -1.92 6.14
C ALA A 201 -16.19 -0.88 5.06
N ARG A 202 -14.93 -0.44 4.97
CA ARG A 202 -14.49 0.49 3.91
C ARG A 202 -14.60 -0.13 2.52
N ALA A 203 -14.16 -1.37 2.36
CA ALA A 203 -14.21 -2.08 1.09
C ALA A 203 -15.67 -2.27 0.64
N ALA A 204 -16.56 -2.73 1.52
CA ALA A 204 -18.00 -2.83 1.25
C ALA A 204 -18.61 -1.47 0.89
N ARG A 205 -18.19 -0.39 1.56
CA ARG A 205 -18.66 0.96 1.23
C ARG A 205 -18.27 1.41 -0.17
N TYR A 206 -17.06 1.08 -0.64
CA TYR A 206 -16.67 1.32 -2.03
C TYR A 206 -17.56 0.53 -3.01
N VAL A 207 -17.86 -0.73 -2.72
CA VAL A 207 -18.76 -1.55 -3.55
C VAL A 207 -20.15 -0.92 -3.63
N GLU A 208 -20.71 -0.45 -2.52
CA GLU A 208 -22.00 0.25 -2.50
C GLU A 208 -22.01 1.52 -3.36
N ILE A 209 -20.94 2.32 -3.31
CA ILE A 209 -20.82 3.58 -4.06
C ILE A 209 -20.64 3.31 -5.55
N ILE A 210 -19.75 2.36 -5.89
CA ILE A 210 -19.39 2.05 -7.28
C ILE A 210 -20.50 1.27 -7.98
N GLY A 211 -21.22 0.41 -7.25
CA GLY A 211 -22.25 -0.47 -7.78
C GLY A 211 -21.77 -1.39 -8.92
N PRO A 212 -20.63 -2.09 -8.79
CA PRO A 212 -20.12 -2.92 -9.88
C PRO A 212 -20.97 -4.18 -10.07
N ARG A 213 -21.00 -4.73 -11.30
CA ARG A 213 -21.69 -6.01 -11.56
C ARG A 213 -20.98 -7.20 -10.91
N VAL A 214 -19.66 -7.14 -10.75
CA VAL A 214 -18.87 -8.14 -10.01
C VAL A 214 -17.66 -7.49 -9.34
N VAL A 215 -17.33 -7.96 -8.13
CA VAL A 215 -16.13 -7.59 -7.39
C VAL A 215 -15.12 -8.73 -7.42
N ILE A 216 -13.86 -8.39 -7.67
CA ILE A 216 -12.71 -9.28 -7.50
C ILE A 216 -11.85 -8.72 -6.37
N PRO A 217 -11.86 -9.34 -5.17
CA PRO A 217 -10.93 -8.94 -4.12
C PRO A 217 -9.48 -9.11 -4.59
N SER A 218 -8.69 -8.05 -4.47
CA SER A 218 -7.29 -7.98 -4.90
C SER A 218 -6.46 -7.20 -3.89
N ALA A 219 -5.20 -6.92 -4.22
CA ALA A 219 -4.28 -6.10 -3.41
C ALA A 219 -4.11 -6.61 -1.96
N GLY A 220 -3.95 -7.92 -1.82
CA GLY A 220 -3.59 -8.59 -0.57
C GLY A 220 -4.35 -9.89 -0.30
N PRO A 221 -4.03 -10.56 0.82
CA PRO A 221 -2.86 -10.30 1.68
C PRO A 221 -1.57 -10.79 1.00
N PRO A 222 -0.38 -10.29 1.39
CA PRO A 222 0.87 -11.00 1.16
C PRO A 222 0.98 -12.24 2.08
N CYS A 223 2.00 -13.08 1.89
CA CYS A 223 2.40 -14.06 2.90
C CYS A 223 3.81 -13.81 3.46
N PHE A 224 4.04 -14.29 4.67
CA PHE A 224 5.27 -14.12 5.43
C PHE A 224 5.97 -15.47 5.59
N LEU A 225 7.08 -15.68 4.90
CA LEU A 225 7.70 -17.00 4.80
C LEU A 225 9.01 -17.15 5.58
N ASP A 226 9.53 -16.04 6.10
CA ASP A 226 10.63 -16.07 7.06
C ASP A 226 10.11 -16.53 8.43
N GLU A 227 10.85 -17.41 9.11
CA GLU A 227 10.48 -17.96 10.42
C GLU A 227 10.19 -16.86 11.44
N ASP A 228 10.97 -15.76 11.40
CA ASP A 228 10.81 -14.62 12.31
C ASP A 228 9.46 -13.88 12.13
N LEU A 229 8.84 -14.03 10.95
CA LEU A 229 7.64 -13.32 10.51
C LEU A 229 6.44 -14.24 10.28
N PHE A 230 6.63 -15.56 10.27
CA PHE A 230 5.60 -16.54 9.91
C PHE A 230 4.32 -16.41 10.75
N ARG A 231 4.46 -16.00 12.01
CA ARG A 231 3.34 -15.75 12.94
C ARG A 231 2.33 -14.70 12.47
N TRP A 232 2.66 -13.89 11.47
CA TRP A 232 1.77 -12.86 10.93
C TRP A 232 0.80 -13.39 9.86
N ASN A 233 1.00 -14.60 9.35
CA ASN A 233 0.04 -15.21 8.45
C ASN A 233 -1.26 -15.58 9.18
N ASP A 234 -2.40 -15.26 8.57
CA ASP A 234 -3.69 -15.74 9.04
C ASP A 234 -3.94 -17.20 8.61
N VAL A 235 -3.40 -18.16 9.37
CA VAL A 235 -3.57 -19.59 9.09
C VAL A 235 -4.92 -20.17 9.49
N SER A 236 -5.63 -19.50 10.42
CA SER A 236 -6.85 -20.03 11.05
C SER A 236 -8.09 -19.15 10.81
N ASN A 237 -8.01 -18.17 9.91
CA ASN A 237 -9.06 -17.17 9.65
C ASN A 237 -9.41 -16.33 10.90
N ALA A 238 -8.41 -16.04 11.73
CA ALA A 238 -8.57 -15.41 13.04
C ALA A 238 -9.07 -13.96 12.91
N ASP A 239 -10.06 -13.57 13.70
CA ASP A 239 -10.69 -12.24 13.64
C ASP A 239 -9.78 -11.09 14.11
N ASP A 240 -8.63 -11.43 14.70
CA ASP A 240 -7.56 -10.55 15.15
C ASP A 240 -6.32 -10.52 14.22
N SER A 241 -6.43 -11.06 12.99
CA SER A 241 -5.46 -10.81 11.92
C SER A 241 -5.90 -9.66 11.02
N ILE A 242 -4.97 -8.77 10.67
CA ILE A 242 -5.23 -7.71 9.67
C ILE A 242 -4.98 -8.17 8.23
N PHE A 243 -4.61 -9.44 8.04
CA PHE A 243 -4.29 -10.06 6.76
C PHE A 243 -5.27 -11.20 6.40
N PRO A 244 -6.59 -10.94 6.36
CA PRO A 244 -7.56 -11.94 5.94
C PRO A 244 -7.31 -12.34 4.48
N ASP A 245 -7.61 -13.59 4.11
CA ASP A 245 -7.56 -14.03 2.71
C ASP A 245 -8.83 -13.63 1.93
N GLN A 246 -8.75 -13.67 0.60
CA GLN A 246 -9.78 -13.20 -0.31
C GLN A 246 -11.12 -13.94 -0.19
N ARG A 247 -11.14 -15.20 0.30
CA ARG A 247 -12.41 -15.94 0.49
C ARG A 247 -13.28 -15.25 1.53
N LEU A 248 -12.67 -14.71 2.58
CA LEU A 248 -13.38 -14.04 3.66
C LEU A 248 -14.03 -12.74 3.18
N MET A 249 -13.43 -12.06 2.20
CA MET A 249 -14.03 -10.88 1.57
C MET A 249 -15.15 -11.26 0.59
N VAL A 250 -14.98 -12.32 -0.21
CA VAL A 250 -16.04 -12.85 -1.07
C VAL A 250 -17.26 -13.22 -0.22
N GLU A 251 -17.09 -14.02 0.83
CA GLU A 251 -18.18 -14.39 1.74
C GLU A 251 -18.85 -13.18 2.39
N HIS A 252 -18.08 -12.15 2.73
CA HIS A 252 -18.60 -10.93 3.32
C HIS A 252 -19.54 -10.18 2.37
N LEU A 253 -19.12 -10.03 1.10
CA LEU A 253 -19.91 -9.36 0.06
C LEU A 253 -21.13 -10.16 -0.35
N GLU A 254 -21.01 -11.48 -0.51
CA GLU A 254 -22.13 -12.36 -0.86
C GLU A 254 -23.23 -12.33 0.21
N ARG A 255 -22.86 -12.32 1.50
CA ARG A 255 -23.82 -12.15 2.60
C ARG A 255 -24.54 -10.80 2.57
N ALA A 256 -23.91 -9.77 1.99
CA ALA A 256 -24.51 -8.46 1.75
C ALA A 256 -25.30 -8.38 0.41
N GLY A 257 -25.43 -9.50 -0.33
CA GLY A 257 -26.12 -9.55 -1.61
C GLY A 257 -25.34 -8.96 -2.79
N GLN A 258 -24.03 -8.72 -2.61
CA GLN A 258 -23.13 -8.22 -3.65
C GLN A 258 -22.48 -9.38 -4.39
N ALA A 259 -22.35 -9.27 -5.70
CA ALA A 259 -21.66 -10.27 -6.51
C ALA A 259 -20.14 -10.13 -6.35
N ALA A 260 -19.49 -11.17 -5.84
CA ALA A 260 -18.05 -11.24 -5.69
C ALA A 260 -17.55 -12.61 -6.14
N VAL A 261 -16.32 -12.67 -6.66
CA VAL A 261 -15.72 -13.93 -7.12
C VAL A 261 -14.32 -14.12 -6.57
N LEU A 262 -13.99 -15.37 -6.26
CA LEU A 262 -12.65 -15.78 -5.86
C LEU A 262 -11.78 -15.89 -7.12
N MET A 263 -10.67 -15.15 -7.17
CA MET A 263 -9.63 -15.30 -8.18
C MET A 263 -8.33 -15.69 -7.49
N LEU A 264 -7.65 -16.71 -8.04
CA LEU A 264 -6.35 -17.22 -7.61
C LEU A 264 -5.31 -17.03 -8.72
N PRO A 265 -4.00 -17.11 -8.43
CA PRO A 265 -2.98 -17.11 -9.48
C PRO A 265 -3.32 -18.04 -10.64
N GLY A 266 -3.33 -17.48 -11.86
CA GLY A 266 -3.68 -18.18 -13.10
C GLY A 266 -5.19 -18.33 -13.35
N SER A 267 -6.05 -17.82 -12.47
CA SER A 267 -7.51 -17.80 -12.74
C SER A 267 -7.83 -16.80 -13.84
N SER A 268 -8.79 -17.15 -14.70
CA SER A 268 -9.35 -16.24 -15.69
C SER A 268 -10.84 -16.00 -15.43
N GLY A 269 -11.29 -14.75 -15.61
CA GLY A 269 -12.68 -14.36 -15.38
C GLY A 269 -13.21 -13.46 -16.49
N GLU A 270 -14.41 -13.74 -17.00
CA GLU A 270 -15.08 -12.94 -18.02
C GLU A 270 -16.61 -13.10 -17.95
N PHE A 271 -17.33 -12.17 -18.60
CA PHE A 271 -18.78 -12.30 -18.76
C PHE A 271 -19.12 -13.19 -19.96
N ASP A 272 -19.99 -14.18 -19.73
CA ASP A 272 -20.57 -14.99 -20.81
C ASP A 272 -21.65 -14.21 -21.60
N SER A 273 -22.19 -14.84 -22.64
CA SER A 273 -23.25 -14.26 -23.47
C SER A 273 -24.57 -14.02 -22.73
N SER A 274 -24.77 -14.63 -21.55
CA SER A 274 -25.91 -14.39 -20.67
C SER A 274 -25.69 -13.24 -19.69
N GLY A 275 -24.48 -12.65 -19.67
CA GLY A 275 -24.10 -11.57 -18.77
C GLY A 275 -23.70 -12.04 -17.37
N ARG A 276 -23.48 -13.36 -17.17
CA ARG A 276 -22.95 -13.93 -15.93
C ARG A 276 -21.42 -13.91 -15.97
N PHE A 277 -20.79 -13.45 -14.90
CA PHE A 277 -19.34 -13.54 -14.75
C PHE A 277 -18.96 -14.96 -14.35
N SER A 278 -18.10 -15.63 -15.12
CA SER A 278 -17.59 -16.97 -14.82
C SER A 278 -16.10 -16.93 -14.57
N VAL A 279 -15.64 -17.73 -13.60
CA VAL A 279 -14.22 -17.89 -13.29
C VAL A 279 -13.78 -19.31 -13.65
N GLU A 280 -12.65 -19.42 -14.34
CA GLU A 280 -11.92 -20.65 -14.59
C GLU A 280 -10.56 -20.59 -13.87
N HIS A 281 -10.35 -21.47 -12.90
CA HIS A 281 -9.07 -21.62 -12.21
C HIS A 281 -8.09 -22.46 -13.03
N LEU A 282 -6.79 -22.19 -12.92
CA LEU A 282 -5.73 -22.82 -13.71
C LEU A 282 -5.80 -24.36 -13.74
N HIS A 283 -6.16 -24.98 -12.60
CA HIS A 283 -6.36 -26.43 -12.48
C HIS A 283 -7.75 -26.76 -11.91
N GLY A 284 -8.75 -25.92 -12.20
CA GLY A 284 -10.10 -26.05 -11.67
C GLY A 284 -10.13 -25.97 -10.14
N GLU A 285 -11.05 -26.72 -9.52
CA GLU A 285 -11.25 -26.70 -8.06
C GLU A 285 -10.00 -27.14 -7.28
N ALA A 286 -9.11 -27.94 -7.87
CA ALA A 286 -7.87 -28.35 -7.23
C ALA A 286 -7.00 -27.14 -6.83
N SER A 287 -6.96 -26.08 -7.65
CA SER A 287 -6.23 -24.85 -7.32
C SER A 287 -6.71 -24.19 -6.03
N VAL A 288 -8.02 -24.29 -5.73
CA VAL A 288 -8.61 -23.75 -4.50
C VAL A 288 -8.26 -24.63 -3.31
N GLN A 289 -8.39 -25.95 -3.47
CA GLN A 289 -8.09 -26.91 -2.41
C GLN A 289 -6.61 -26.90 -2.03
N ASP A 290 -5.71 -26.79 -3.00
CA ASP A 290 -4.26 -26.77 -2.78
C ASP A 290 -3.83 -25.64 -1.84
N VAL A 291 -4.47 -24.48 -1.93
CA VAL A 291 -4.16 -23.31 -1.08
C VAL A 291 -4.88 -23.38 0.26
N PHE A 292 -6.16 -23.77 0.27
CA PHE A 292 -7.04 -23.48 1.40
C PHE A 292 -7.47 -24.68 2.23
N ALA A 293 -7.27 -25.91 1.77
CA ALA A 293 -7.64 -27.11 2.54
C ALA A 293 -6.79 -27.24 3.81
N ASP A 294 -5.49 -26.92 3.71
CA ASP A 294 -4.57 -26.79 4.84
C ASP A 294 -3.59 -25.64 4.56
N LYS A 295 -4.03 -24.42 4.89
CA LYS A 295 -3.29 -23.19 4.61
C LYS A 295 -1.93 -23.17 5.31
N GLU A 296 -1.83 -23.70 6.53
CA GLU A 296 -0.55 -23.74 7.25
C GLU A 296 0.43 -24.68 6.55
N ALA A 297 0.01 -25.90 6.18
CA ALA A 297 0.87 -26.83 5.45
C ALA A 297 1.32 -26.27 4.09
N TYR A 298 0.41 -25.59 3.38
CA TYR A 298 0.72 -24.89 2.13
C TYR A 298 1.82 -23.83 2.34
N LEU A 299 1.65 -22.93 3.32
CA LEU A 299 2.61 -21.87 3.61
C LEU A 299 3.96 -22.42 4.12
N ARG A 300 3.97 -23.48 4.94
CA ARG A 300 5.21 -24.11 5.40
C ARG A 300 5.98 -24.79 4.27
N THR A 301 5.27 -25.39 3.32
CA THR A 301 5.89 -25.97 2.11
C THR A 301 6.52 -24.85 1.28
N TYR A 302 5.77 -23.77 1.06
CA TYR A 302 6.27 -22.62 0.31
C TYR A 302 7.49 -21.99 1.00
N ALA A 303 7.45 -21.80 2.32
CA ALA A 303 8.56 -21.28 3.11
C ALA A 303 9.83 -22.12 2.98
N LYS A 304 9.70 -23.45 3.00
CA LYS A 304 10.84 -24.37 2.82
C LYS A 304 11.50 -24.21 1.45
N GLU A 305 10.71 -24.03 0.40
CA GLU A 305 11.21 -23.89 -0.96
C GLU A 305 11.91 -22.55 -1.19
N VAL A 306 11.40 -21.46 -0.61
CA VAL A 306 12.01 -20.12 -0.76
C VAL A 306 13.08 -19.81 0.29
N ALA A 307 13.31 -20.67 1.28
CA ALA A 307 14.31 -20.47 2.33
C ALA A 307 15.71 -20.09 1.80
N PRO A 308 16.24 -20.68 0.71
CA PRO A 308 17.51 -20.24 0.13
C PRO A 308 17.49 -18.79 -0.35
N ARG A 309 16.35 -18.31 -0.86
CA ARG A 309 16.18 -16.93 -1.32
C ARG A 309 16.15 -15.95 -0.15
N ILE A 310 15.47 -16.30 0.94
CA ILE A 310 15.47 -15.53 2.20
C ILE A 310 16.89 -15.45 2.78
N ALA A 311 17.63 -16.56 2.77
CA ALA A 311 19.00 -16.60 3.25
C ALA A 311 19.93 -15.71 2.40
N ALA A 312 19.79 -15.74 1.08
CA ALA A 312 20.55 -14.88 0.17
C ALA A 312 20.24 -13.39 0.40
N GLU A 313 18.96 -13.05 0.59
CA GLU A 313 18.53 -11.69 0.93
C GLU A 313 19.16 -11.23 2.26
N LYS A 314 19.02 -12.01 3.33
CA LYS A 314 19.64 -11.73 4.64
C LYS A 314 21.16 -11.55 4.55
N ALA A 315 21.83 -12.37 3.74
CA ALA A 315 23.27 -12.26 3.50
C ALA A 315 23.66 -10.97 2.77
N SER A 316 22.80 -10.43 1.90
CA SER A 316 23.05 -9.17 1.18
C SER A 316 23.09 -7.95 2.09
N TRP A 317 22.51 -8.04 3.29
CA TRP A 317 22.53 -6.94 4.27
C TRP A 317 23.86 -6.85 5.01
N VAL A 318 24.71 -7.87 4.92
CA VAL A 318 26.03 -7.89 5.58
C VAL A 318 26.98 -6.91 4.91
N GLY A 319 27.62 -6.08 5.71
CA GLY A 319 28.59 -5.11 5.25
C GLY A 319 29.32 -4.45 6.42
N PRO A 320 30.18 -3.46 6.14
CA PRO A 320 30.88 -2.73 7.21
C PRO A 320 29.89 -2.01 8.12
N ARG A 321 30.21 -1.99 9.41
CA ARG A 321 29.50 -1.20 10.43
C ARG A 321 29.63 0.28 10.11
N THR A 322 28.55 1.03 10.30
CA THR A 322 28.56 2.50 10.14
C THR A 322 28.70 3.19 11.49
N ASP A 323 29.32 4.37 11.51
CA ASP A 323 29.18 5.31 12.63
C ASP A 323 27.79 5.95 12.48
N LEU A 324 26.82 5.46 13.27
CA LEU A 324 25.42 5.83 13.11
C LEU A 324 25.21 7.33 13.24
N VAL A 325 25.79 7.94 14.28
CA VAL A 325 25.62 9.37 14.55
C VAL A 325 26.22 10.18 13.40
N SER A 326 27.47 9.90 13.01
CA SER A 326 28.14 10.67 11.96
C SER A 326 27.46 10.52 10.59
N GLU A 327 27.08 9.31 10.20
CA GLU A 327 26.45 9.04 8.90
C GLU A 327 25.03 9.60 8.82
N LEU A 328 24.21 9.38 9.86
CA LEU A 328 22.85 9.92 9.91
C LEU A 328 22.88 11.44 10.02
N LYS A 329 23.82 12.03 10.78
CA LYS A 329 24.02 13.48 10.82
C LYS A 329 24.30 14.05 9.43
N ALA A 330 25.26 13.47 8.72
CA ALA A 330 25.61 13.89 7.36
C ALA A 330 24.46 13.73 6.36
N TRP A 331 23.55 12.77 6.59
CA TRP A 331 22.40 12.53 5.72
C TRP A 331 21.18 13.37 6.08
N PHE A 332 20.76 13.34 7.34
CA PHE A 332 19.45 13.79 7.79
C PHE A 332 19.43 15.27 8.16
N GLU A 333 20.49 15.85 8.73
CA GLU A 333 20.48 17.29 9.10
C GLU A 333 20.27 18.21 7.89
N PRO A 334 20.90 17.98 6.71
CA PRO A 334 20.57 18.74 5.51
C PRO A 334 19.10 18.64 5.11
N LEU A 335 18.48 17.47 5.29
CA LEU A 335 17.06 17.26 4.99
C LEU A 335 16.17 17.94 6.03
N MET A 336 16.54 17.94 7.32
CA MET A 336 15.83 18.65 8.37
C MET A 336 15.87 20.17 8.13
N ALA A 337 17.01 20.69 7.67
CA ALA A 337 17.15 22.09 7.29
C ALA A 337 16.27 22.46 6.09
N LEU A 338 16.11 21.54 5.13
CA LEU A 338 15.21 21.71 3.98
C LEU A 338 13.74 21.44 4.31
N GLY A 339 13.45 20.76 5.42
CA GLY A 339 12.13 20.25 5.82
C GLY A 339 11.56 20.86 7.10
N PRO A 340 11.50 22.19 7.28
CA PRO A 340 11.11 22.81 8.55
C PRO A 340 9.67 22.45 8.98
N ARG A 341 8.67 22.43 8.08
CA ARG A 341 7.28 22.09 8.46
C ARG A 341 7.15 20.63 8.84
N VAL A 342 7.86 19.73 8.16
CA VAL A 342 7.91 18.32 8.53
C VAL A 342 8.53 18.17 9.93
N CYS A 343 9.65 18.84 10.21
CA CYS A 343 10.28 18.82 11.53
C CYS A 343 9.36 19.39 12.62
N ASP A 344 8.75 20.55 12.37
CA ASP A 344 7.85 21.23 13.30
C ASP A 344 6.57 20.39 13.56
N GLY A 345 6.07 19.70 12.52
CA GLY A 345 4.94 18.76 12.63
C GLY A 345 5.27 17.48 13.40
N ILE A 346 6.53 17.04 13.39
CA ILE A 346 7.00 15.96 14.29
C ILE A 346 7.07 16.50 15.73
N GLY A 347 7.71 17.66 15.92
CA GLY A 347 7.69 18.42 17.16
C GLY A 347 8.32 17.74 18.39
N ALA A 348 9.01 16.61 18.20
CA ALA A 348 9.57 15.80 19.27
C ALA A 348 10.86 15.10 18.82
N ALA A 349 11.69 14.71 19.78
CA ALA A 349 12.82 13.82 19.50
C ALA A 349 12.33 12.38 19.25
N VAL A 350 12.90 11.72 18.24
CA VAL A 350 12.64 10.32 17.91
C VAL A 350 13.89 9.50 18.22
N ARG A 351 13.75 8.46 19.03
CA ARG A 351 14.84 7.51 19.29
C ARG A 351 14.85 6.40 18.25
N ILE A 352 16.00 6.17 17.64
CA ILE A 352 16.30 4.92 16.92
C ILE A 352 17.22 4.10 17.82
N GLU A 353 16.75 2.93 18.23
CA GLU A 353 17.46 1.99 19.07
C GLU A 353 17.85 0.76 18.25
N THR A 354 19.07 0.27 18.45
CA THR A 354 19.55 -0.99 17.88
C THR A 354 19.92 -1.97 18.99
N ASP A 355 20.43 -3.15 18.64
CA ASP A 355 20.87 -4.15 19.62
C ASP A 355 22.07 -3.70 20.47
N ASP A 356 22.84 -2.69 20.05
CA ASP A 356 24.05 -2.26 20.76
C ASP A 356 24.29 -0.73 20.85
N GLU A 357 23.48 0.08 20.18
CA GLU A 357 23.62 1.54 20.12
C GLU A 357 22.26 2.23 19.94
N SER A 358 22.13 3.47 20.40
CA SER A 358 20.98 4.31 20.14
C SER A 358 21.36 5.74 19.69
N VAL A 359 20.53 6.32 18.85
CA VAL A 359 20.68 7.66 18.27
C VAL A 359 19.36 8.43 18.39
N LEU A 360 19.47 9.74 18.59
CA LEU A 360 18.33 10.65 18.64
C LEU A 360 18.26 11.48 17.36
N LEU A 361 17.08 11.49 16.76
CA LEU A 361 16.68 12.49 15.75
C LEU A 361 15.93 13.59 16.49
N ASP A 362 16.62 14.68 16.83
CA ASP A 362 16.08 15.81 17.59
C ASP A 362 15.46 16.83 16.61
N PHE A 363 14.22 16.59 16.19
CA PHE A 363 13.53 17.42 15.20
C PHE A 363 13.34 18.89 15.63
N PRO A 364 13.02 19.22 16.90
CA PRO A 364 12.98 20.60 17.38
C PRO A 364 14.30 21.36 17.17
N GLU A 365 15.43 20.69 17.44
CA GLU A 365 16.77 21.27 17.27
C GLU A 365 17.32 21.07 15.85
N ARG A 366 16.67 20.24 15.03
CA ARG A 366 17.07 19.83 13.66
C ARG A 366 18.46 19.20 13.63
N GLU A 367 18.74 18.36 14.62
CA GLU A 367 20.03 17.71 14.80
C GLU A 367 19.91 16.21 15.01
N VAL A 368 20.95 15.48 14.57
CA VAL A 368 21.18 14.09 14.91
C VAL A 368 22.27 14.02 15.97
N ARG A 369 21.99 13.33 17.07
CA ARG A 369 22.88 13.25 18.24
C ARG A 369 22.96 11.84 18.79
N ALA A 370 24.08 11.51 19.45
CA ALA A 370 24.14 10.32 20.29
C ALA A 370 23.03 10.39 21.35
N ASP A 371 22.45 9.25 21.70
CA ASP A 371 21.40 9.20 22.72
C ASP A 371 21.93 9.63 24.08
N ASP A 372 21.31 10.67 24.64
CA ASP A 372 21.68 11.25 25.93
C ASP A 372 20.80 10.72 27.09
N GLY A 373 19.94 9.74 26.81
CA GLY A 373 19.10 9.09 27.80
C GLY A 373 17.84 9.86 28.19
N ARG A 374 17.53 10.98 27.52
CA ARG A 374 16.27 11.71 27.77
C ARG A 374 15.04 10.86 27.50
N GLU A 375 13.91 11.20 28.11
CA GLU A 375 12.63 10.61 27.69
C GLU A 375 12.25 11.09 26.29
N VAL A 376 11.68 10.17 25.51
CA VAL A 376 11.15 10.46 24.17
C VAL A 376 9.72 9.96 24.08
N ASP A 377 8.95 10.54 23.16
CA ASP A 377 7.58 10.12 22.88
C ASP A 377 7.50 9.10 21.74
N PHE A 378 8.57 8.92 20.97
CA PHE A 378 8.62 8.00 19.84
C PHE A 378 9.92 7.21 19.83
N ARG A 379 9.82 5.90 19.65
CA ARG A 379 10.97 5.00 19.54
C ARG A 379 10.74 3.97 18.45
N PHE A 380 11.78 3.74 17.65
CA PHE A 380 11.89 2.62 16.71
C PHE A 380 13.07 1.76 17.13
N THR A 381 12.85 0.45 17.27
CA THR A 381 13.93 -0.51 17.51
C THR A 381 14.19 -1.28 16.22
N ILE A 382 15.39 -1.14 15.67
CA ILE A 382 15.81 -1.64 14.36
C ILE A 382 17.06 -2.49 14.54
N PRO A 383 17.14 -3.72 13.99
CA PRO A 383 18.37 -4.51 14.04
C PRO A 383 19.56 -3.73 13.46
N ARG A 384 20.70 -3.66 14.17
CA ARG A 384 21.86 -2.87 13.77
C ARG A 384 22.30 -3.18 12.33
N LEU A 385 22.33 -4.46 11.99
CA LEU A 385 22.68 -4.93 10.65
C LEU A 385 21.82 -4.30 9.55
N LEU A 386 20.51 -4.18 9.78
CA LEU A 386 19.56 -3.65 8.82
C LEU A 386 19.64 -2.13 8.75
N LEU A 387 19.84 -1.45 9.89
CA LEU A 387 20.09 -0.01 9.92
C LEU A 387 21.38 0.36 9.18
N ASP A 388 22.47 -0.37 9.41
CA ASP A 388 23.72 -0.17 8.67
C ASP A 388 23.49 -0.40 7.16
N HIS A 389 22.71 -1.41 6.78
CA HIS A 389 22.36 -1.65 5.37
C HIS A 389 21.64 -0.45 4.76
N LEU A 390 20.58 0.05 5.39
CA LEU A 390 19.82 1.23 4.95
C LEU A 390 20.71 2.47 4.74
N ILE A 391 21.64 2.71 5.67
CA ILE A 391 22.58 3.84 5.61
C ILE A 391 23.56 3.66 4.44
N ARG A 392 24.16 2.47 4.29
CA ARG A 392 25.13 2.19 3.22
C ARG A 392 24.50 2.27 1.83
N THR A 393 23.26 1.80 1.68
CA THR A 393 22.54 1.83 0.39
C THR A 393 21.85 3.16 0.12
N ARG A 394 21.86 4.09 1.09
CA ARG A 394 21.15 5.38 1.01
C ARG A 394 19.69 5.18 0.63
N THR A 395 19.05 4.18 1.23
CA THR A 395 17.63 3.86 0.98
C THR A 395 16.78 5.03 1.47
N ASP A 396 16.20 5.79 0.54
CA ASP A 396 15.57 7.06 0.81
C ASP A 396 14.07 6.98 1.18
N ASP A 397 13.54 5.76 1.20
CA ASP A 397 12.17 5.43 1.62
C ASP A 397 12.17 4.27 2.60
N TRP A 398 12.17 4.57 3.89
CA TRP A 398 12.13 3.55 4.94
C TRP A 398 10.73 2.97 5.12
N VAL A 399 9.68 3.68 4.70
CA VAL A 399 8.32 3.13 4.71
C VAL A 399 8.20 2.03 3.66
N ASN A 400 8.61 2.31 2.42
CA ASN A 400 8.66 1.37 1.29
C ASN A 400 9.87 0.38 1.34
N SER A 401 10.42 0.14 2.52
CA SER A 401 11.49 -0.85 2.70
C SER A 401 11.44 -1.45 4.10
N LEU A 402 11.97 -0.75 5.10
CA LEU A 402 12.09 -1.20 6.48
C LEU A 402 10.73 -1.42 7.14
N PHE A 403 9.80 -0.46 7.08
CA PHE A 403 8.58 -0.57 7.88
C PHE A 403 7.62 -1.61 7.32
N LEU A 404 7.48 -1.70 5.99
CA LEU A 404 6.73 -2.79 5.38
C LEU A 404 7.40 -4.16 5.58
N SER A 405 8.71 -4.25 5.84
CA SER A 405 9.37 -5.54 6.13
C SER A 405 8.91 -6.21 7.43
N LEU A 406 8.30 -5.45 8.35
CA LEU A 406 7.96 -5.88 9.71
C LEU A 406 9.16 -6.31 10.57
N ARG A 407 10.40 -6.01 10.15
CA ARG A 407 11.66 -6.36 10.85
C ARG A 407 12.12 -5.30 11.85
N PHE A 408 11.17 -4.63 12.50
CA PHE A 408 11.42 -3.60 13.50
C PHE A 408 10.31 -3.64 14.57
N SER A 409 10.53 -2.99 15.70
CA SER A 409 9.44 -2.65 16.64
C SER A 409 9.30 -1.14 16.81
N ALA A 410 8.11 -0.72 17.21
CA ALA A 410 7.81 0.68 17.47
C ALA A 410 7.15 0.87 18.83
N TRP A 411 7.47 1.97 19.49
CA TRP A 411 6.80 2.40 20.71
C TRP A 411 6.47 3.88 20.61
N ARG A 412 5.33 4.29 21.18
CA ARG A 412 4.95 5.70 21.25
C ARG A 412 4.17 6.04 22.50
N ARG A 413 4.35 7.26 22.98
CA ARG A 413 3.49 7.96 23.93
C ARG A 413 2.55 8.88 23.15
N GLY A 414 1.26 8.88 23.50
CA GLY A 414 0.29 9.79 22.88
C GLY A 414 -0.25 9.30 21.53
N ALA A 415 -0.66 10.25 20.67
CA ALA A 415 -1.32 9.99 19.39
C ALA A 415 -0.34 9.55 18.29
N TYR A 416 -0.89 9.09 17.18
CA TYR A 416 -0.10 8.74 16.00
C TYR A 416 0.26 10.05 15.26
N ASN A 417 1.49 10.15 14.77
CA ASN A 417 2.00 11.35 14.11
C ASN A 417 2.41 11.02 12.67
N ASP A 418 1.63 11.50 11.70
CA ASP A 418 1.87 11.28 10.26
C ASP A 418 3.18 11.90 9.77
N TYR A 419 3.62 13.03 10.34
CA TYR A 419 4.85 13.70 9.92
C TYR A 419 6.09 12.83 10.12
N ILE A 420 6.08 11.94 11.13
CA ILE A 420 7.16 10.96 11.33
C ILE A 420 7.27 10.03 10.12
N TYR A 421 6.15 9.56 9.61
CA TYR A 421 6.13 8.67 8.46
C TYR A 421 6.40 9.41 7.16
N THR A 422 5.94 10.65 7.02
CA THR A 422 6.34 11.51 5.90
C THR A 422 7.85 11.73 5.89
N TRP A 423 8.48 11.97 7.05
CA TRP A 423 9.94 12.05 7.15
C TRP A 423 10.61 10.78 6.62
N PHE A 424 10.19 9.61 7.11
CA PHE A 424 10.77 8.32 6.69
C PHE A 424 10.44 7.92 5.24
N LYS A 425 9.47 8.57 4.58
CA LYS A 425 9.23 8.46 3.13
C LYS A 425 10.11 9.41 2.29
N CYS A 426 10.62 10.47 2.90
CA CYS A 426 11.22 11.62 2.21
C CYS A 426 12.70 11.82 2.57
N LEU A 427 13.51 10.75 2.60
CA LEU A 427 14.93 10.83 2.97
C LEU A 427 15.84 11.23 1.80
N SER A 428 15.33 12.04 0.87
CA SER A 428 16.07 12.64 -0.24
C SER A 428 15.62 14.07 -0.50
N VAL A 429 16.50 14.88 -1.12
CA VAL A 429 16.24 16.31 -1.38
C VAL A 429 14.95 16.54 -2.20
N PRO A 430 14.71 15.84 -3.32
CA PRO A 430 13.48 16.05 -4.10
C PRO A 430 12.22 15.75 -3.29
N ARG A 431 12.23 14.67 -2.51
CA ARG A 431 11.07 14.23 -1.73
C ARG A 431 10.76 15.12 -0.54
N ILE A 432 11.77 15.58 0.21
CA ILE A 432 11.54 16.48 1.34
C ILE A 432 11.05 17.85 0.86
N GLN A 433 11.60 18.37 -0.24
CA GLN A 433 11.14 19.62 -0.85
C GLN A 433 9.72 19.51 -1.37
N TYR A 434 9.36 18.36 -1.97
CA TYR A 434 7.99 18.07 -2.37
C TYR A 434 7.03 18.09 -1.17
N ALA A 435 7.36 17.38 -0.09
CA ALA A 435 6.54 17.36 1.12
C ALA A 435 6.38 18.76 1.72
N GLU A 436 7.45 19.56 1.78
CA GLU A 436 7.39 20.94 2.24
C GLU A 436 6.51 21.83 1.37
N GLY A 437 6.65 21.74 0.04
CA GLY A 437 5.80 22.47 -0.90
C GLY A 437 4.33 22.10 -0.71
N PHE A 438 4.05 20.81 -0.61
CA PHE A 438 2.70 20.30 -0.35
C PHE A 438 2.14 20.86 0.96
N TYR A 439 2.89 20.80 2.07
CA TYR A 439 2.41 21.33 3.36
C TYR A 439 2.37 22.86 3.42
N ALA A 440 3.09 23.57 2.57
CA ALA A 440 2.98 25.02 2.44
C ALA A 440 1.69 25.40 1.68
N GLU A 441 1.39 24.70 0.58
CA GLU A 441 0.20 24.93 -0.26
C GLU A 441 -1.08 24.38 0.38
N ASN A 442 -0.98 23.22 1.02
CA ASN A 442 -2.04 22.55 1.78
C ASN A 442 -1.85 22.73 3.29
N GLY A 443 -1.23 23.86 3.67
CA GLY A 443 -1.21 24.32 5.06
C GLY A 443 -2.61 24.25 5.66
N PRO A 444 -2.74 24.22 7.00
CA PRO A 444 -4.04 24.04 7.65
C PRO A 444 -5.07 24.92 6.95
N THR A 445 -6.06 24.30 6.30
CA THR A 445 -7.18 25.08 5.77
C THR A 445 -7.79 25.72 7.00
N GLU A 446 -7.58 27.02 7.17
CA GLU A 446 -8.20 27.80 8.22
C GLU A 446 -9.70 27.68 8.03
N GLY A 447 -10.36 27.06 9.00
CA GLY A 447 -11.78 26.81 8.90
C GLY A 447 -12.24 25.79 9.91
N THR A 448 -13.10 26.22 10.80
CA THR A 448 -14.01 25.33 11.50
C THR A 448 -15.35 25.31 10.78
N PHE A 449 -16.11 24.24 10.96
CA PHE A 449 -17.50 24.16 10.55
C PHE A 449 -18.35 23.67 11.72
N GLU A 450 -19.64 23.96 11.66
CA GLU A 450 -20.57 23.60 12.72
C GLU A 450 -21.23 22.26 12.41
N VAL A 451 -21.22 21.34 13.37
CA VAL A 451 -21.89 20.05 13.29
C VAL A 451 -22.32 19.63 14.69
N GLY A 452 -23.60 19.28 14.87
CA GLY A 452 -24.11 18.88 16.18
C GLY A 452 -23.95 19.93 17.29
N GLY A 453 -23.81 21.22 16.95
CA GLY A 453 -23.54 22.31 17.91
C GLY A 453 -22.06 22.47 18.29
N TRP A 454 -21.16 21.70 17.68
CA TRP A 454 -19.71 21.78 17.90
C TRP A 454 -19.03 22.51 16.74
N GLN A 455 -18.00 23.30 17.05
CA GLN A 455 -17.07 23.87 16.06
C GLN A 455 -15.93 22.89 15.85
N VAL A 456 -15.95 22.20 14.72
CA VAL A 456 -14.98 21.16 14.37
C VAL A 456 -14.08 21.67 13.25
N GLN A 457 -12.78 21.41 13.32
CA GLN A 457 -11.88 21.74 12.21
C GLN A 457 -12.33 21.03 10.93
N ARG A 458 -12.28 21.73 9.80
CA ARG A 458 -12.77 21.21 8.52
C ARG A 458 -11.98 19.99 8.02
N ARG A 459 -10.69 19.91 8.34
CA ARG A 459 -9.80 18.85 7.87
C ARG A 459 -9.44 17.91 9.00
N CYS A 460 -9.53 16.61 8.76
CA CYS A 460 -9.12 15.60 9.72
C CYS A 460 -7.63 15.80 10.10
N PRO A 461 -7.26 15.89 11.39
CA PRO A 461 -5.88 16.12 11.79
C PRO A 461 -4.92 14.98 11.42
N HIS A 462 -5.44 13.75 11.28
CA HIS A 462 -4.74 12.57 10.78
C HIS A 462 -4.37 12.76 9.30
N MET A 463 -5.30 12.49 8.38
CA MET A 463 -5.03 12.40 6.94
C MET A 463 -5.78 13.45 6.11
N LYS A 464 -6.14 14.60 6.72
CA LYS A 464 -6.75 15.77 6.06
C LYS A 464 -8.04 15.53 5.25
N ALA A 465 -8.72 14.39 5.46
CA ALA A 465 -10.08 14.15 4.93
C ALA A 465 -11.00 15.35 5.24
N ASP A 466 -11.85 15.73 4.28
CA ASP A 466 -12.83 16.81 4.50
C ASP A 466 -13.93 16.32 5.46
N LEU A 467 -13.87 16.76 6.72
CA LEU A 467 -14.81 16.37 7.75
C LEU A 467 -16.22 16.95 7.51
N THR A 468 -16.37 17.94 6.62
CA THR A 468 -17.71 18.37 6.19
C THR A 468 -18.42 17.31 5.35
N ARG A 469 -17.66 16.39 4.74
CA ARG A 469 -18.19 15.31 3.90
C ARG A 469 -18.11 13.95 4.57
N PHE A 470 -17.03 13.73 5.33
CA PHE A 470 -16.67 12.43 5.90
C PHE A 470 -16.70 12.43 7.44
N GLY A 471 -17.15 13.53 8.05
CA GLY A 471 -17.38 13.60 9.48
C GLY A 471 -18.79 13.12 9.82
N THR A 472 -18.89 12.28 10.84
CA THR A 472 -20.17 11.83 11.42
C THR A 472 -20.14 12.08 12.91
N GLU A 473 -21.21 12.63 13.45
CA GLU A 473 -21.38 12.92 14.87
C GLU A 473 -22.42 11.97 15.46
N ASP A 474 -22.08 11.37 16.60
CA ASP A 474 -22.96 10.50 17.38
C ASP A 474 -22.88 10.91 18.86
N GLY A 475 -23.54 12.02 19.18
CA GLY A 475 -23.71 12.60 20.52
C GLY A 475 -22.39 13.08 21.14
N GLU A 476 -21.61 12.12 21.64
CA GLU A 476 -20.35 12.36 22.36
C GLU A 476 -19.13 12.16 21.45
N THR A 477 -19.28 11.45 20.32
CA THR A 477 -18.16 11.08 19.46
C THR A 477 -18.29 11.68 18.05
N PHE A 478 -17.21 12.28 17.56
CA PHE A 478 -17.06 12.64 16.17
C PHE A 478 -16.17 11.62 15.45
N THR A 479 -16.58 11.12 14.29
CA THR A 479 -15.85 10.08 13.53
C THR A 479 -15.54 10.55 12.11
N CYS A 480 -14.28 10.45 11.70
CA CYS A 480 -13.84 10.55 10.32
C CYS A 480 -14.03 9.18 9.63
N SER A 481 -15.03 9.06 8.78
CA SER A 481 -15.44 7.80 8.16
C SER A 481 -14.42 7.25 7.14
N ILE A 482 -13.52 8.09 6.61
CA ILE A 482 -12.45 7.62 5.70
C ILE A 482 -11.40 6.80 6.45
N HIS A 483 -11.06 7.22 7.68
CA HIS A 483 -9.94 6.66 8.44
C HIS A 483 -10.37 5.95 9.73
N GLY A 484 -11.65 5.99 10.08
CA GLY A 484 -12.20 5.47 11.32
C GLY A 484 -11.68 6.17 12.58
N TRP A 485 -11.11 7.37 12.42
CA TRP A 485 -10.57 8.14 13.55
C TRP A 485 -11.72 8.81 14.30
N GLN A 486 -11.69 8.70 15.63
CA GLN A 486 -12.75 9.17 16.51
C GLN A 486 -12.19 10.18 17.50
N TRP A 487 -12.97 11.22 17.78
CA TRP A 487 -12.68 12.21 18.82
C TRP A 487 -13.85 12.26 19.80
N ASP A 488 -13.53 12.34 21.08
CA ASP A 488 -14.49 12.76 22.10
C ASP A 488 -14.73 14.27 21.95
N LEU A 489 -15.97 14.67 21.70
CA LEU A 489 -16.32 16.05 21.40
C LEU A 489 -16.12 16.99 22.59
N ALA A 490 -16.31 16.50 23.82
CA ALA A 490 -16.18 17.30 25.03
C ALA A 490 -14.71 17.64 25.37
N THR A 491 -13.80 16.69 25.14
CA THR A 491 -12.38 16.80 25.51
C THR A 491 -11.47 17.09 24.32
N GLY A 492 -11.95 16.90 23.09
CA GLY A 492 -11.19 17.01 21.86
C GLY A 492 -10.10 15.93 21.69
N ARG A 493 -10.16 14.84 22.47
CA ARG A 493 -9.15 13.77 22.50
C ARG A 493 -9.45 12.63 21.55
#